data_AF-A0A8H3MBQ1-F1
#
_entry.id   AF-A0A8H3MBQ1-F1
#
_cell.length_a   1.000
_cell.length_b   1.000
_cell.length_c   1.000
_cell.angle_alpha   90.00
_cell.angle_beta   90.00
_cell.angle_gamma   90.00
#
_symmetry.space_group_name_H-M   'P 1'
#
loop_
_entity.id
_entity.type
_entity.pdbx_description
1 polymer ?
#
loop_
_entity_poly.entity_id
_entity_poly.type
_entity_poly.pdbx_seq_one_letter_code
_entity_poly.pdbx_strand_id
1 'polypeptide(L)'
;MTKSPQKIFRSLDFTSFSEKPLVLLIKRDDLQMKEVEIWEHVLKWGLAQNPTLFLDPVTWTDEYFKMMKNTLRSCLPLVRFSSLSSEEFAQKVRPYKKLSEHQLYEDLLNSYLDPNIEPFTS
;
A
#
# COMPACT_ATOMS: atom_id res chain seq x y z
N MET A 1 -3.56 -28.29 -16.56
CA MET A 1 -4.12 -26.96 -16.89
C MET A 1 -3.53 -25.94 -15.93
N THR A 2 -2.47 -25.26 -16.34
CA THR A 2 -1.80 -24.23 -15.54
C THR A 2 -2.69 -23.00 -15.47
N LYS A 3 -3.47 -22.87 -14.40
CA LYS A 3 -4.14 -21.62 -14.06
C LYS A 3 -3.04 -20.55 -13.96
N SER A 4 -3.07 -19.54 -14.83
CA SER A 4 -2.07 -18.46 -14.83
C SER A 4 -1.91 -17.90 -13.41
N PRO A 5 -0.68 -17.75 -12.89
CA PRO A 5 -0.43 -17.24 -11.53
C PRO A 5 -1.19 -15.93 -11.26
N GLN A 6 -1.28 -15.06 -12.26
CA GLN A 6 -2.04 -13.80 -12.25
C GLN A 6 -3.52 -13.98 -11.81
N LYS A 7 -4.21 -14.99 -12.34
CA LYS A 7 -5.63 -15.25 -12.02
C LYS A 7 -5.78 -15.78 -10.59
N ILE A 8 -4.80 -16.54 -10.12
CA ILE A 8 -4.78 -17.06 -8.74
C ILE A 8 -4.60 -15.90 -7.77
N PHE A 9 -3.64 -15.00 -8.05
CA PHE A 9 -3.40 -13.81 -7.22
C PHE A 9 -4.61 -12.89 -7.13
N ARG A 10 -5.26 -12.56 -8.25
CA ARG A 10 -6.48 -11.72 -8.22
C ARG A 10 -7.67 -12.39 -7.51
N SER A 11 -7.67 -13.71 -7.41
CA SER A 11 -8.73 -14.48 -6.73
C SER A 11 -8.45 -14.77 -5.26
N LEU A 12 -7.22 -14.51 -4.80
CA LEU A 12 -6.81 -14.78 -3.44
C LEU A 12 -7.46 -13.76 -2.51
N ASP A 13 -8.14 -14.27 -1.48
CA ASP A 13 -8.70 -13.41 -0.46
C ASP A 13 -7.61 -13.04 0.56
N PHE A 14 -6.80 -12.04 0.19
CA PHE A 14 -5.67 -11.60 1.00
C PHE A 14 -6.07 -11.20 2.41
N THR A 15 -7.31 -10.77 2.64
CA THR A 15 -7.83 -10.39 3.96
C THR A 15 -7.79 -11.51 5.00
N SER A 16 -7.75 -12.77 4.55
CA SER A 16 -7.62 -13.95 5.42
C SER A 16 -6.17 -14.30 5.80
N PHE A 17 -5.18 -13.62 5.22
CA PHE A 17 -3.77 -13.94 5.45
C PHE A 17 -3.33 -13.46 6.83
N SER A 18 -2.45 -14.23 7.46
CA SER A 18 -1.60 -13.66 8.51
C SER A 18 -0.53 -12.75 7.89
N GLU A 19 0.02 -11.83 8.69
CA GLU A 19 0.98 -10.81 8.22
C GLU A 19 2.20 -11.42 7.49
N LYS A 20 2.73 -12.55 7.97
CA LYS A 20 3.95 -13.18 7.42
C LYS A 20 3.80 -13.59 5.94
N PRO A 21 2.80 -14.42 5.55
CA PRO A 21 2.53 -14.72 4.14
C PRO A 21 2.34 -13.47 3.27
N LEU A 22 1.64 -12.45 3.78
CA LEU A 22 1.41 -11.21 3.05
C LEU A 22 2.72 -10.46 2.80
N VAL A 23 3.56 -10.30 3.81
CA VAL A 23 4.89 -9.68 3.71
C VAL A 23 5.80 -10.42 2.72
N LEU A 24 5.84 -11.75 2.80
CA LEU A 24 6.62 -12.56 1.87
C LEU A 24 6.14 -12.40 0.43
N LEU A 25 4.84 -12.19 0.25
CA LEU A 25 4.27 -11.98 -1.06
C LEU A 25 4.66 -10.61 -1.63
N ILE A 26 4.42 -9.53 -0.88
CA ILE A 26 4.69 -8.14 -1.33
C ILE A 26 6.17 -7.95 -1.69
N LYS A 27 7.09 -8.67 -1.03
CA LYS A 27 8.53 -8.61 -1.32
C LYS A 27 8.94 -9.15 -2.70
N ARG A 28 8.09 -9.92 -3.37
CA ARG A 28 8.47 -10.62 -4.59
C ARG A 28 8.45 -9.70 -5.82
N ASP A 29 9.60 -9.59 -6.48
CA ASP A 29 9.75 -8.89 -7.78
C ASP A 29 9.08 -9.61 -8.95
N ASP A 30 8.88 -10.92 -8.85
CA ASP A 30 8.34 -11.76 -9.93
C ASP A 30 6.80 -11.80 -9.96
N LEU A 31 6.16 -11.03 -9.07
CA LEU A 31 4.73 -10.77 -9.13
C LEU A 31 4.42 -9.96 -10.39
N GLN A 32 3.75 -10.58 -11.35
CA GLN A 32 3.18 -9.89 -12.51
C GLN A 32 1.91 -9.10 -12.10
N MET A 33 2.06 -8.19 -11.15
CA MET A 33 1.01 -7.34 -10.57
C MET A 33 1.54 -5.91 -10.51
N LYS A 34 0.70 -4.92 -10.84
CA LYS A 34 1.10 -3.52 -10.70
C LYS A 34 1.25 -3.16 -9.23
N GLU A 35 2.18 -2.26 -8.92
CA GLU A 35 2.40 -1.82 -7.55
C GLU A 35 1.15 -1.15 -6.93
N VAL A 36 0.33 -0.47 -7.74
CA VAL A 36 -0.97 0.07 -7.27
C VAL A 36 -1.93 -1.05 -6.83
N GLU A 37 -1.95 -2.19 -7.52
CA GLU A 37 -2.78 -3.33 -7.13
C GLU A 37 -2.25 -3.92 -5.81
N ILE A 38 -0.93 -3.99 -5.63
CA ILE A 38 -0.31 -4.43 -4.36
C ILE A 38 -0.75 -3.51 -3.22
N TRP A 39 -0.67 -2.19 -3.41
CA TRP A 39 -1.11 -1.20 -2.42
C TRP A 39 -2.59 -1.37 -2.05
N GLU A 40 -3.48 -1.56 -3.02
CA GLU A 40 -4.91 -1.79 -2.76
C GLU A 40 -5.17 -3.06 -1.94
N HIS A 41 -4.42 -4.14 -2.21
CA HIS A 41 -4.52 -5.38 -1.43
C HIS A 41 -3.98 -5.20 0.01
N VAL A 42 -2.89 -4.46 0.19
CA VAL A 42 -2.35 -4.11 1.51
C VAL A 42 -3.37 -3.30 2.32
N LEU A 43 -3.98 -2.28 1.71
CA LEU A 43 -5.04 -1.49 2.33
C LEU A 43 -6.24 -2.37 2.71
N LYS A 44 -6.72 -3.20 1.77
CA LYS A 44 -7.85 -4.11 2.01
C LYS A 44 -7.56 -5.06 3.17
N TRP A 45 -6.35 -5.62 3.23
CA TRP A 45 -5.92 -6.46 4.36
C TRP A 45 -5.91 -5.67 5.67
N GLY A 46 -5.32 -4.48 5.70
CA GLY A 46 -5.29 -3.63 6.90
C GLY A 46 -6.68 -3.29 7.44
N LEU A 47 -7.63 -2.99 6.55
CA LEU A 47 -9.02 -2.76 6.92
C LEU A 47 -9.70 -4.00 7.50
N ALA A 48 -9.44 -5.18 6.90
CA ALA A 48 -9.99 -6.43 7.42
C ALA A 48 -9.46 -6.80 8.80
N GLN A 49 -8.22 -6.43 9.13
CA GLN A 49 -7.66 -6.61 10.47
C GLN A 49 -8.20 -5.60 11.50
N ASN A 50 -8.79 -4.49 11.04
CA ASN A 50 -9.32 -3.43 11.89
C ASN A 50 -10.80 -3.18 11.55
N PRO A 51 -11.72 -4.08 11.94
CA PRO A 51 -13.13 -4.02 11.50
C PRO A 51 -13.91 -2.79 11.98
N THR A 52 -13.35 -2.02 12.93
CA THR A 52 -13.90 -0.74 13.39
C THR A 52 -13.53 0.44 12.49
N LEU A 53 -12.61 0.26 11.54
CA LEU A 53 -12.22 1.29 10.58
C LEU A 53 -13.20 1.32 9.40
N PHE A 54 -13.61 2.53 9.04
CA PHE A 54 -14.39 2.76 7.82
C PHE A 54 -13.49 2.78 6.59
N LEU A 55 -14.06 2.50 5.41
CA LEU A 55 -13.32 2.52 4.15
C LEU A 55 -12.80 3.92 3.76
N ASP A 56 -13.48 4.98 4.18
CA ASP A 56 -13.16 6.35 3.77
C ASP A 56 -12.15 7.03 4.74
N PRO A 57 -10.88 7.22 4.32
CA PRO A 57 -9.86 7.86 5.16
C PRO A 57 -10.11 9.33 5.45
N VAL A 58 -11.02 10.00 4.71
CA VAL A 58 -11.40 11.39 4.99
C VAL A 58 -12.05 11.52 6.37
N THR A 59 -12.71 10.46 6.84
CA THR A 59 -13.42 10.42 8.12
C THR A 59 -12.56 9.93 9.29
N TRP A 60 -11.31 9.58 9.04
CA TRP A 60 -10.47 8.94 10.06
C TRP A 60 -9.92 9.94 11.07
N THR A 61 -10.05 9.58 12.34
CA THR A 61 -9.36 10.26 13.45
C THR A 61 -7.88 9.87 13.46
N ASP A 62 -7.06 10.60 14.21
CA ASP A 62 -5.63 10.28 14.34
C ASP A 62 -5.40 8.91 15.00
N GLU A 63 -6.28 8.49 15.90
CA GLU A 63 -6.24 7.14 16.50
C GLU A 63 -6.51 6.04 15.47
N TYR A 64 -7.43 6.27 14.53
CA TYR A 64 -7.69 5.35 13.42
C TYR A 64 -6.50 5.25 12.46
N PHE A 65 -5.87 6.38 12.12
CA PHE A 65 -4.62 6.36 11.35
C PHE A 65 -3.49 5.63 12.09
N LYS A 66 -3.35 5.85 13.40
CA LYS A 66 -2.35 5.16 14.22
C LYS A 66 -2.58 3.65 14.27
N MET A 67 -3.82 3.22 14.44
CA MET A 67 -4.21 1.81 14.41
C MET A 67 -3.85 1.16 13.07
N MET A 68 -4.27 1.78 11.95
CA MET A 68 -3.95 1.28 10.62
C MET A 68 -2.44 1.27 10.35
N LYS A 69 -1.72 2.32 10.74
CA LYS A 69 -0.26 2.42 10.60
C LYS A 69 0.45 1.28 11.36
N ASN A 70 -0.02 0.97 12.57
CA ASN A 70 0.53 -0.15 13.35
C ASN A 70 0.28 -1.50 12.68
N THR A 71 -0.91 -1.73 12.13
CA THR A 71 -1.24 -2.94 11.38
C THR A 71 -0.38 -3.08 10.12
N LEU A 72 -0.18 -1.99 9.38
CA LEU A 72 0.56 -2.00 8.12
C LEU A 72 2.06 -1.80 8.28
N ARG A 73 2.59 -1.70 9.50
CA ARG A 73 3.99 -1.31 9.77
C ARG A 73 5.03 -2.13 9.00
N SER A 74 4.77 -3.43 8.81
CA SER A 74 5.70 -4.33 8.12
C SER A 74 5.49 -4.34 6.60
N CYS A 75 4.33 -3.88 6.13
CA CYS A 75 3.95 -3.85 4.71
C CYS A 75 4.30 -2.51 4.05
N LEU A 76 4.12 -1.38 4.76
CA LEU A 76 4.35 -0.03 4.23
C LEU A 76 5.74 0.14 3.60
N PRO A 77 6.86 -0.30 4.22
CA PRO A 77 8.19 -0.14 3.63
C PRO A 77 8.43 -1.03 2.40
N LEU A 78 7.55 -2.00 2.13
CA LEU A 78 7.71 -2.96 1.04
C LEU A 78 6.97 -2.53 -0.22
N VAL A 79 6.00 -1.62 -0.09
CA VAL A 79 5.27 -1.06 -1.22
C VAL A 79 6.15 0.00 -1.89
N ARG A 80 6.41 -0.17 -3.18
CA ARG A 80 7.32 0.68 -3.96
C ARG A 80 6.55 1.88 -4.48
N PHE A 81 6.22 2.80 -3.57
CA PHE A 81 5.38 3.93 -3.93
C PHE A 81 5.92 4.80 -5.08
N SER A 82 7.21 4.73 -5.43
CA SER A 82 7.82 5.40 -6.59
C SER A 82 7.50 4.74 -7.94
N SER A 83 7.02 3.50 -7.95
CA SER A 83 6.63 2.75 -9.17
C SER A 83 5.20 3.06 -9.64
N LEU A 84 4.44 3.87 -8.88
CA LEU A 84 3.09 4.28 -9.27
C LEU A 84 3.18 5.41 -10.30
N SER A 85 2.13 5.60 -11.07
CA SER A 85 1.93 6.85 -11.79
C SER A 85 1.50 7.97 -10.84
N SER A 86 1.66 9.23 -11.25
CA SER A 86 1.19 10.39 -10.49
C SER A 86 -0.31 10.37 -10.24
N GLU A 87 -1.10 9.86 -11.21
CA GLU A 87 -2.54 9.66 -11.07
C GLU A 87 -2.87 8.61 -10.00
N GLU A 88 -2.23 7.44 -10.06
CA GLU A 88 -2.43 6.37 -9.08
C GLU A 88 -2.03 6.83 -7.67
N PHE A 89 -0.90 7.54 -7.53
CA PHE A 89 -0.48 8.12 -6.26
C PHE A 89 -1.52 9.12 -5.72
N ALA A 90 -1.96 10.07 -6.56
CA ALA A 90 -2.91 11.11 -6.17
C ALA A 90 -4.29 10.54 -5.78
N GLN A 91 -4.75 9.49 -6.43
CA GLN A 91 -6.07 8.89 -6.17
C GLN A 91 -6.05 7.84 -5.07
N LYS A 92 -4.96 7.05 -4.95
CA LYS A 92 -4.94 5.84 -4.11
C LYS A 92 -4.07 5.97 -2.88
N VAL A 93 -3.00 6.77 -2.92
CA VAL A 93 -2.04 6.90 -1.80
C VAL A 93 -2.29 8.17 -1.00
N ARG A 94 -2.46 9.31 -1.68
CA ARG A 94 -2.68 10.63 -1.06
C ARG A 94 -3.81 10.68 -0.03
N PRO A 95 -4.97 10.01 -0.19
CA PRO A 95 -6.01 9.98 0.84
C PRO A 95 -5.52 9.42 2.18
N TYR A 96 -4.50 8.56 2.16
CA TYR A 96 -3.91 7.91 3.33
C TYR A 96 -2.57 8.51 3.76
N LYS A 97 -2.25 9.75 3.35
CA LYS A 97 -0.95 10.41 3.62
C LYS A 97 -0.47 10.36 5.08
N LYS A 98 -1.39 10.32 6.05
CA LYS A 98 -1.09 10.22 7.48
C LYS A 98 -0.54 8.85 7.92
N LEU A 99 -0.59 7.83 7.06
CA LEU A 99 0.06 6.54 7.31
C LEU A 99 1.58 6.61 7.15
N SER A 100 2.06 7.49 6.29
CA SER A 100 3.48 7.73 6.07
C SER A 100 4.05 8.73 7.08
N GLU A 101 5.37 8.74 7.24
CA GLU A 101 6.03 9.84 7.93
C GLU A 101 5.97 11.09 7.04
N HIS A 102 5.83 12.27 7.65
CA HIS A 102 5.65 13.52 6.91
C HIS A 102 6.77 13.75 5.89
N GLN A 103 8.04 13.56 6.30
CA GLN A 103 9.17 13.77 5.41
C GLN A 103 9.16 12.80 4.22
N LEU A 104 8.95 11.50 4.47
CA LEU A 104 8.87 10.48 3.42
C LEU A 104 7.74 10.77 2.42
N TYR A 105 6.60 11.25 2.92
CA TYR A 105 5.47 11.60 2.06
C TYR A 105 5.79 12.83 1.19
N GLU A 106 6.40 13.88 1.75
CA GLU A 106 6.77 15.07 1.00
C GLU A 106 7.86 14.78 -0.04
N ASP A 107 8.88 13.99 0.30
CA ASP A 107 9.93 13.59 -0.64
C ASP A 107 9.35 12.80 -1.81
N LEU A 108 8.44 11.87 -1.52
CA LEU A 108 7.71 11.12 -2.53
C LEU A 108 6.79 12.01 -3.36
N LEU A 109 6.06 12.94 -2.76
CA LEU A 109 5.22 13.89 -3.48
C LEU A 109 6.08 14.75 -4.43
N ASN A 110 7.24 15.21 -3.99
CA ASN A 110 8.14 16.03 -4.79
C ASN A 110 8.66 15.27 -6.02
N SER A 111 8.98 13.98 -5.91
CA SER A 111 9.39 13.18 -7.08
C SER A 111 8.28 13.01 -8.12
N TYR A 112 7.01 13.09 -7.70
CA TYR A 112 5.86 13.12 -8.62
C TYR A 112 5.59 14.48 -9.26
N LEU A 113 6.02 15.57 -8.62
CA LEU A 113 5.83 16.93 -9.10
C LEU A 113 6.96 17.40 -10.01
N ASP A 114 8.19 16.96 -9.72
CA ASP A 114 9.38 17.26 -10.50
C ASP A 114 10.13 15.95 -10.80
N PRO A 115 10.17 15.50 -12.07
CA PRO A 115 10.87 14.27 -12.44
C PRO A 115 12.39 14.34 -12.28
N ASN A 116 12.97 15.53 -11.98
CA ASN A 116 14.39 15.68 -11.67
C ASN A 116 14.71 15.40 -10.18
N ILE A 117 13.71 15.22 -9.32
CA ILE A 117 13.89 14.93 -7.90
C ILE A 117 13.79 13.42 -7.69
N GLU A 118 14.91 12.78 -7.32
CA GLU A 118 14.87 11.37 -6.91
C GLU A 118 14.22 11.25 -5.51
N PRO A 119 13.25 10.34 -5.32
CA PRO A 119 12.69 10.08 -4.00
C PRO A 119 13.75 9.42 -3.12
N PHE A 120 13.84 9.84 -1.85
CA PHE A 120 14.75 9.23 -0.90
C PHE A 120 14.34 7.75 -0.66
N THR A 121 15.14 6.81 -1.17
CA THR A 121 14.95 5.38 -0.88
C THR A 121 15.74 5.03 0.38
N SER A 122 15.05 4.66 1.47
CA SER A 122 15.67 3.98 2.61
C SER A 122 15.71 2.47 2.40
#